data_AF-A0A1I6M8X2-F1
#
_entry.id   AF-A0A1I6M8X2-F1
#
_cell.length_a   1.000
_cell.length_b   1.000
_cell.length_c   1.000
_cell.angle_alpha   90.00
_cell.angle_beta   90.00
_cell.angle_gamma   90.00
#
_symmetry.space_group_name_H-M   'P 1'
#
loop_
_entity.id
_entity.type
_entity.pdbx_description
1 polymer ?
#
loop_
_entity_poly.entity_id
_entity_poly.type
_entity_poly.pdbx_seq_one_letter_code
_entity_poly.pdbx_strand_id
1 'polypeptide(L)'
;MTRRPSTAQVAQMIVYSLKQSPDGQWSVCRSGFSLFSDLRLGPAITLAREVARDEHVRSGRTVCVEMPGPESSIRLAQYARPEPIPLVAAA
;
A
#
# COMPACT_ATOMS: atom_id res chain seq x y z
N MET A 1 17.15 24.26 27.18
CA MET A 1 16.59 24.37 25.81
C MET A 1 16.79 23.04 25.10
N THR A 2 15.91 22.08 25.31
CA THR A 2 16.05 20.72 24.75
C THR A 2 15.18 20.65 23.50
N ARG A 3 15.79 20.76 22.33
CA ARG A 3 15.11 20.54 21.05
C ARG A 3 14.56 19.11 21.05
N ARG A 4 13.23 18.97 21.11
CA ARG A 4 12.55 17.69 20.88
C ARG A 4 12.93 17.23 19.47
N PRO A 5 13.33 15.96 19.26
CA PRO A 5 13.44 15.45 17.90
C PRO A 5 12.06 15.57 17.27
N SER A 6 12.02 16.35 16.19
CA SER A 6 10.86 16.53 15.32
C SER A 6 10.28 15.15 15.03
N THR A 7 9.00 14.96 15.34
CA THR A 7 8.19 13.90 14.75
C THR A 7 8.23 14.15 13.26
N ALA A 8 9.28 13.67 12.59
CA ALA A 8 9.24 13.34 11.18
C ALA A 8 8.03 12.44 11.07
N GLN A 9 6.96 13.06 10.58
CA GLN A 9 5.66 12.48 10.36
C GLN A 9 5.92 11.10 9.78
N VAL A 10 5.72 10.05 10.58
CA VAL A 10 5.71 8.68 10.08
C VAL A 10 4.64 8.75 9.03
N ALA A 11 5.02 8.84 7.75
CA ALA A 11 4.08 8.96 6.67
C ALA A 11 3.19 7.73 6.80
N GLN A 12 1.96 7.92 7.29
CA GLN A 12 1.09 6.82 7.68
C GLN A 12 0.66 6.11 6.40
N MET A 13 1.51 5.17 6.00
CA MET A 13 1.39 4.39 4.80
C MET A 13 0.21 3.44 4.97
N ILE A 14 -0.70 3.45 4.01
CA ILE A 14 -1.80 2.49 3.99
C ILE A 14 -1.33 1.25 3.23
N VAL A 15 -1.52 0.10 3.86
CA VAL A 15 -1.20 -1.19 3.27
C VAL A 15 -2.52 -1.92 3.00
N TYR A 16 -2.74 -2.25 1.73
CA TYR A 16 -3.68 -3.28 1.32
C TYR A 16 -2.91 -4.59 1.16
N SER A 17 -3.39 -5.67 1.76
CA SER A 17 -2.76 -6.98 1.66
C SER A 17 -3.70 -7.98 1.01
N LEU A 18 -3.15 -8.87 0.21
CA LEU A 18 -3.85 -10.06 -0.26
C LEU A 18 -3.70 -11.17 0.77
N LYS A 19 -4.77 -11.91 1.03
CA LYS A 19 -4.74 -13.09 1.90
C LYS A 19 -5.38 -14.26 1.18
N GLN A 20 -4.66 -15.36 1.06
CA GLN A 20 -5.23 -16.60 0.55
C GLN A 20 -5.96 -17.34 1.67
N SER A 21 -7.15 -17.84 1.39
CA SER A 21 -7.91 -18.75 2.25
C SER A 21 -7.56 -20.22 1.97
N PRO A 22 -7.88 -21.14 2.89
CA PRO A 22 -7.52 -22.56 2.74
C PRO A 22 -8.11 -23.25 1.51
N ASP A 23 -9.22 -22.72 0.98
CA ASP A 23 -9.88 -23.17 -0.24
C ASP A 23 -9.24 -22.64 -1.54
N GLY A 24 -8.14 -21.89 -1.41
CA GLY A 24 -7.39 -21.32 -2.53
C GLY A 24 -7.96 -20.01 -3.06
N GLN A 25 -9.06 -19.50 -2.50
CA GLN A 25 -9.60 -18.18 -2.81
C GLN A 25 -8.75 -17.08 -2.15
N TRP A 26 -8.97 -15.84 -2.59
CA TRP A 26 -8.20 -14.68 -2.17
C TRP A 26 -9.13 -13.60 -1.64
N SER A 27 -8.64 -12.90 -0.63
CA SER A 27 -9.28 -11.73 -0.03
C SER A 27 -8.38 -10.51 -0.17
N VAL A 28 -8.99 -9.33 -0.34
CA VAL A 28 -8.31 -8.04 -0.24
C VAL A 28 -8.57 -7.50 1.17
N CYS A 29 -7.49 -7.30 1.91
CA CYS A 29 -7.52 -6.90 3.31
C CYS A 29 -6.94 -5.50 3.51
N ARG A 30 -7.41 -4.81 4.54
CA ARG A 30 -6.81 -3.57 5.03
C ARG A 30 -6.75 -3.62 6.55
N SER A 31 -5.58 -3.34 7.12
CA SER A 31 -5.38 -3.31 8.58
C SER A 31 -5.86 -4.58 9.29
N GLY A 32 -5.74 -5.74 8.63
CA GLY A 32 -6.16 -7.04 9.16
C GLY A 32 -7.60 -7.46 8.88
N PHE A 33 -8.44 -6.57 8.32
CA PHE A 33 -9.84 -6.88 7.97
C PHE A 33 -9.99 -7.17 6.48
N SER A 34 -10.69 -8.25 6.12
CA SER A 34 -11.09 -8.53 4.73
C SER A 34 -12.17 -7.53 4.31
N LEU A 35 -11.89 -6.75 3.27
CA LEU A 35 -12.85 -5.85 2.63
C LEU A 35 -13.63 -6.58 1.53
N PHE A 36 -12.93 -7.47 0.82
CA PHE A 36 -13.47 -8.29 -0.27
C PHE A 36 -12.92 -9.71 -0.12
N SER A 37 -13.75 -10.71 -0.41
CA SER A 37 -13.44 -12.14 -0.25
C SER A 37 -13.90 -12.93 -1.48
N ASP A 38 -13.57 -14.23 -1.52
CA ASP A 38 -14.02 -15.17 -2.55
C ASP A 38 -13.58 -14.81 -3.97
N LEU A 39 -12.37 -14.25 -4.10
CA LEU A 39 -11.80 -13.84 -5.38
C LEU A 39 -10.77 -14.86 -5.87
N ARG A 40 -10.67 -15.01 -7.18
CA ARG A 40 -9.48 -15.62 -7.80
C ARG A 40 -8.30 -14.66 -7.68
N LEU A 41 -7.06 -15.18 -7.72
CA LEU A 41 -5.84 -14.38 -7.55
C LEU A 41 -5.77 -13.17 -8.49
N GLY A 42 -5.96 -13.37 -9.80
CA GLY A 42 -5.92 -12.27 -10.79
C GLY A 42 -6.91 -11.14 -10.46
N PRO A 43 -8.22 -11.44 -10.32
CA PRO A 43 -9.21 -10.48 -9.87
C PRO A 43 -8.88 -9.81 -8.53
N ALA A 44 -8.35 -10.53 -7.55
CA ALA A 44 -7.95 -9.96 -6.26
C ALA A 44 -6.82 -8.93 -6.40
N ILE A 45 -5.81 -9.23 -7.23
CA ILE A 45 -4.71 -8.29 -7.54
C ILE A 45 -5.24 -7.03 -8.21
N THR A 46 -6.11 -7.18 -9.21
CA THR A 46 -6.72 -6.04 -9.93
C THR A 46 -7.50 -5.17 -8.97
N LEU A 47 -8.41 -5.76 -8.19
CA LEU A 47 -9.25 -5.03 -7.24
C LEU A 47 -8.41 -4.34 -6.16
N ALA A 48 -7.40 -5.01 -5.62
CA ALA A 48 -6.51 -4.41 -4.62
C ALA A 48 -5.78 -3.18 -5.17
N ARG A 49 -5.33 -3.22 -6.43
CA ARG A 49 -4.70 -2.07 -7.10
C ARG A 49 -5.67 -0.93 -7.33
N GLU A 50 -6.90 -1.22 -7.77
CA GLU A 50 -7.94 -0.22 -7.97
C GLU A 50 -8.28 0.50 -6.66
N VAL A 51 -8.59 -0.26 -5.60
CA VAL A 51 -8.94 0.30 -4.29
C VAL A 51 -7.76 1.07 -3.68
N ALA A 52 -6.53 0.57 -3.83
CA ALA A 52 -5.34 1.27 -3.34
C ALA A 52 -5.09 2.59 -4.09
N ARG A 53 -5.32 2.61 -5.42
CA ARG A 53 -5.23 3.81 -6.23
C ARG A 53 -6.29 4.82 -5.82
N ASP A 54 -7.53 4.39 -5.64
CA ASP A 54 -8.63 5.25 -5.22
C ASP A 54 -8.38 5.85 -3.83
N GLU A 55 -7.85 5.05 -2.89
CA GLU A 55 -7.45 5.55 -1.56
C GLU A 55 -6.33 6.59 -1.65
N HIS A 56 -5.35 6.38 -2.52
CA HIS A 56 -4.28 7.35 -2.77
C HIS A 56 -4.85 8.65 -3.34
N VAL A 57 -5.68 8.58 -4.38
CA VAL A 57 -6.32 9.74 -5.00
C VAL A 57 -7.18 10.51 -4.00
N ARG A 58 -7.95 9.78 -3.17
CA ARG A 58 -8.87 10.37 -2.19
C ARG A 58 -8.16 10.98 -0.99
N SER A 59 -7.08 10.37 -0.51
CA SER A 59 -6.44 10.77 0.76
C SER A 59 -5.09 11.47 0.60
N GLY A 60 -4.47 11.40 -0.58
CA GLY A 60 -3.11 11.89 -0.84
C GLY A 60 -2.00 11.14 -0.10
N ARG A 61 -2.32 10.10 0.67
CA ARG A 61 -1.36 9.31 1.45
C ARG A 61 -0.63 8.31 0.57
N THR A 62 0.57 7.90 0.99
CA THR A 62 1.24 6.77 0.38
C THR A 62 0.45 5.49 0.63
N VAL A 63 0.16 4.74 -0.42
CA VAL A 63 -0.57 3.47 -0.36
C VAL A 63 0.24 2.39 -1.06
N CYS A 64 0.29 1.17 -0.53
CA CYS A 64 0.81 0.01 -1.25
C CYS A 64 -0.16 -1.16 -1.27
N VAL A 65 0.11 -2.07 -2.20
CA VAL A 65 -0.51 -3.39 -2.27
C VAL A 65 0.56 -4.44 -2.06
N GLU A 66 0.33 -5.34 -1.11
CA GLU A 66 1.24 -6.44 -0.77
C GLU A 66 0.54 -7.79 -0.90
N MET A 67 1.33 -8.82 -1.20
CA MET A 67 0.88 -10.19 -1.33
C MET A 67 1.88 -11.11 -0.62
N PRO A 68 1.44 -12.10 0.17
CA PRO A 68 2.32 -13.12 0.72
C PRO A 68 3.07 -13.85 -0.42
N GLY A 69 4.39 -13.80 -0.39
CA GLY A 69 5.26 -14.65 -1.18
C GLY A 69 5.82 -15.81 -0.36
N PRO A 70 6.63 -16.69 -0.98
CA PRO A 70 7.20 -17.86 -0.29
C PRO A 70 8.11 -17.51 0.90
N GLU A 71 8.86 -16.41 0.78
CA GLU A 71 9.84 -15.98 1.80
C GLU A 71 9.46 -14.66 2.48
N SER A 72 8.82 -13.75 1.74
CA SER A 72 8.46 -12.42 2.23
C SER A 72 7.25 -11.85 1.47
N SER A 73 6.71 -10.73 1.95
CA SER A 73 5.65 -10.04 1.23
C SER A 73 6.18 -9.42 -0.07
N ILE A 74 5.49 -9.72 -1.16
CA ILE A 74 5.75 -9.17 -2.49
C ILE A 74 4.92 -7.89 -2.62
N ARG A 75 5.58 -6.77 -2.92
CA ARG A 75 4.90 -5.51 -3.21
C ARG A 75 4.44 -5.48 -4.66
N LEU A 76 3.13 -5.50 -4.85
CA LEU A 76 2.50 -5.53 -6.18
C LEU A 76 2.32 -4.13 -6.78
N ALA A 77 2.18 -3.11 -5.94
CA ALA A 77 2.05 -1.71 -6.35
C ALA A 77 2.39 -0.77 -5.19
N GLN A 78 2.82 0.45 -5.53
CA GLN A 78 2.96 1.56 -4.60
C GLN A 78 2.52 2.85 -5.28
N TYR A 79 1.64 3.59 -4.60
CA TYR A 79 1.15 4.90 -5.01
C TYR A 79 1.65 5.91 -4.00
N ALA A 80 2.56 6.78 -4.44
CA ALA A 80 3.15 7.85 -3.65
C ALA A 80 3.16 9.13 -4.49
N ARG A 81 3.14 10.28 -3.81
CA ARG A 81 3.36 11.55 -4.51
C ARG A 81 4.79 11.55 -5.05
N PRO A 82 5.04 12.04 -6.27
CA PRO A 82 6.40 12.26 -6.73
C PRO A 82 7.11 13.14 -5.71
N GLU A 83 8.24 12.67 -5.17
CA GLU A 83 9.14 13.54 -4.43
C GLU A 83 9.50 14.70 -5.35
N PRO A 84 9.47 15.97 -4.88
CA PRO A 84 9.92 17.09 -5.70
C PRO A 84 11.33 16.78 -6.18
N ILE A 85 11.54 16.73 -7.49
CA ILE A 85 12.89 16.62 -8.06
C ILE A 85 13.67 17.80 -7.49
N PRO A 86 14.77 17.59 -6.75
CA PRO A 86 15.57 18.70 -6.29
C PRO A 86 16.10 19.40 -7.54
N LEU A 87 15.62 20.62 -7.78
CA LEU A 87 16.12 21.49 -8.82
C LEU A 87 17.57 21.78 -8.44
N VAL A 88 18.52 21.00 -8.96
CA VAL A 88 19.94 21.27 -8.77
C VAL A 88 20.17 22.65 -9.39
N ALA A 89 20.51 23.62 -8.55
CA ALA A 89 20.94 24.92 -9.01
C ALA A 89 22.22 24.68 -9.81
N ALA A 90 22.12 24.77 -11.14
CA ALA A 90 23.28 24.83 -12.00
C ALA A 90 24.01 26.14 -11.64
N ALA A 91 25.20 25.99 -11.05
CA ALA A 91 26.15 27.08 -10.82
C ALA A 91 27.10 27.19 -12.03
#